data_AF-A0A8H7DH70-F1
#
_entry.id   AF-A0A8H7DH70-F1
#
_cell.length_a   1.000
_cell.length_b   1.000
_cell.length_c   1.000
_cell.angle_alpha   90.00
_cell.angle_beta   90.00
_cell.angle_gamma   90.00
#
_symmetry.space_group_name_H-M   'P 1'
#
loop_
_entity.id
_entity.type
_entity.pdbx_description
1 polymer ?
#
loop_
_entity_poly.entity_id
_entity_poly.type
_entity_poly.pdbx_seq_one_letter_code
_entity_poly.pdbx_strand_id
1 'polypeptide(L)'
;MSSSRASTPPRDDDDDPLSDVFGAMAQSSPIAPPRADKRPHSSLDNGEENNDNNDGSTSPTPLTVNGNISAAATRYTERKRLKPDQKVEVDTFLYDSASVREVKLLVNLMVVQNQIEKIITATAPWQPSPDLLKNIQNYAAAVLLSSKIRTYKGAGPTNIIIEILKQHRFDLPAGIEHNPADFSKVIGAAQEALTQKRSKFKKLIIHSLKPHNHKSVENAAKADQLNIFQLTTLFVDGTRCSVNVPVCARVALMRKVYLKEPGQKFWDIVDENLVKIRKRAGGDSKQIIRAFRHILNADQNSHGVKDYALDDETVDGFQQEVDDVIDANLADAASTA
;
A
#
# COMPACT_ATOMS: atom_id res chain seq x y z
N MET A 1 -47.41 -56.05 38.10
CA MET A 1 -47.13 -55.85 36.67
C MET A 1 -46.44 -54.50 36.51
N SER A 2 -45.10 -54.49 36.64
CA SER A 2 -44.29 -53.27 36.56
C SER A 2 -43.59 -53.25 35.22
N SER A 3 -43.96 -52.29 34.37
CA SER A 3 -43.41 -52.12 33.03
C SER A 3 -42.20 -51.19 33.09
N SER A 4 -41.00 -51.76 32.92
CA SER A 4 -39.74 -51.03 32.88
C SER A 4 -39.53 -50.48 31.46
N ARG A 5 -39.53 -49.16 31.31
CA ARG A 5 -39.32 -48.46 30.04
C ARG A 5 -37.84 -48.10 29.93
N ALA A 6 -37.14 -48.76 29.01
CA ALA A 6 -35.73 -48.50 28.73
C ALA A 6 -35.57 -47.15 28.00
N SER A 7 -34.80 -46.25 28.61
CA SER A 7 -34.38 -44.97 28.04
C SER A 7 -33.28 -45.23 27.00
N THR A 8 -33.51 -44.84 25.76
CA THR A 8 -32.51 -44.83 24.69
C THR A 8 -31.70 -43.53 24.77
N PRO A 9 -30.36 -43.56 24.73
CA PRO A 9 -29.56 -42.35 24.78
C PRO A 9 -29.59 -41.58 23.45
N PRO A 10 -29.33 -40.26 23.47
CA PRO A 10 -29.28 -39.42 22.28
C PRO A 10 -28.10 -39.82 21.39
N ARG A 11 -28.32 -39.78 20.07
CA ARG A 11 -27.27 -39.85 19.06
C ARG A 11 -26.71 -38.45 18.86
N ASP A 12 -25.43 -38.29 19.16
CA ASP A 12 -24.63 -37.11 18.84
C ASP A 12 -24.21 -37.20 17.36
N ASP A 13 -24.94 -36.51 16.48
CA ASP A 13 -24.61 -36.36 15.05
C ASP A 13 -23.74 -35.10 14.87
N ASP A 14 -22.47 -35.16 15.28
CA ASP A 14 -21.44 -34.14 15.03
C ASP A 14 -20.41 -34.64 13.98
N ASP A 15 -20.88 -34.93 12.76
CA ASP A 15 -20.01 -35.19 11.60
C ASP A 15 -19.49 -33.86 11.00
N ASP A 16 -18.57 -33.18 11.69
CA ASP A 16 -17.74 -32.11 11.08
C ASP A 16 -16.58 -32.79 10.32
N PRO A 17 -16.54 -32.82 8.96
CA PRO A 17 -15.54 -33.55 8.18
C PRO A 17 -14.09 -33.00 8.30
N LEU A 18 -13.84 -32.14 9.28
CA LEU A 18 -12.56 -31.53 9.62
C LEU A 18 -12.11 -31.77 11.07
N SER A 19 -12.94 -32.40 11.92
CA SER A 19 -12.66 -32.62 13.35
C SER A 19 -11.82 -33.88 13.61
N ASP A 20 -11.79 -34.83 12.69
CA ASP A 20 -11.33 -36.21 12.96
C ASP A 20 -9.80 -36.45 12.87
N VAL A 21 -8.97 -35.39 12.83
CA VAL A 21 -7.53 -35.61 12.56
C VAL A 21 -6.58 -35.11 13.65
N PHE A 22 -6.85 -34.05 14.41
CA PHE A 22 -5.82 -33.55 15.35
C PHE A 22 -6.37 -32.81 16.56
N GLY A 23 -6.56 -33.54 17.66
CA GLY A 23 -6.78 -33.01 19.01
C GLY A 23 -5.47 -32.81 19.78
N ALA A 24 -5.48 -31.78 20.64
CA ALA A 24 -4.51 -31.39 21.68
C ALA A 24 -3.23 -30.64 21.23
N MET A 25 -3.10 -29.37 21.65
CA MET A 25 -2.06 -28.90 22.59
C MET A 25 -2.10 -27.36 22.79
N ALA A 26 -1.60 -26.97 23.96
CA ALA A 26 -1.98 -25.80 24.74
C ALA A 26 -1.06 -24.55 24.61
N GLN A 27 -1.68 -23.41 24.91
CA GLN A 27 -1.24 -22.21 25.67
C GLN A 27 0.25 -21.83 25.82
N SER A 28 0.58 -20.55 25.56
CA SER A 28 1.37 -19.68 26.47
C SER A 28 1.42 -18.20 26.02
N SER A 29 1.64 -17.31 27.00
CA SER A 29 1.36 -15.86 27.10
C SER A 29 2.45 -14.91 26.54
N PRO A 30 2.20 -13.57 26.46
CA PRO A 30 3.15 -12.58 25.95
C PRO A 30 3.91 -11.76 27.03
N ILE A 31 5.11 -11.29 26.65
CA ILE A 31 5.99 -10.37 27.41
C ILE A 31 5.91 -8.96 26.81
N ALA A 32 5.87 -7.94 27.67
CA ALA A 32 5.85 -6.51 27.32
C ALA A 32 7.26 -5.88 27.34
N PRO A 33 7.52 -4.79 26.60
CA PRO A 33 8.76 -4.01 26.74
C PRO A 33 8.58 -2.66 27.48
N PRO A 34 9.67 -2.09 28.06
CA PRO A 34 9.64 -0.89 28.88
C PRO A 34 9.85 0.42 28.10
N ARG A 35 9.43 1.53 28.72
CA ARG A 35 9.50 2.92 28.23
C ARG A 35 10.85 3.58 28.53
N ALA A 36 11.29 4.46 27.62
CA ALA A 36 12.54 5.21 27.67
C ALA A 36 12.43 6.59 28.34
N ASP A 37 13.53 6.98 28.99
CA ASP A 37 13.75 8.17 29.80
C ASP A 37 14.01 9.47 29.02
N LYS A 38 13.72 10.59 29.70
CA LYS A 38 13.90 11.99 29.28
C LYS A 38 15.36 12.45 29.47
N ARG A 39 15.84 13.34 28.59
CA ARG A 39 17.07 14.14 28.78
C ARG A 39 16.76 15.62 29.04
N PRO A 40 17.58 16.34 29.82
CA PRO A 40 17.37 17.74 30.17
C PRO A 40 18.13 18.73 29.27
N HIS A 41 17.58 19.95 29.23
CA HIS A 41 18.09 21.18 28.62
C HIS A 41 19.40 21.65 29.25
N SER A 42 20.32 22.20 28.44
CA SER A 42 21.46 22.98 28.91
C SER A 42 21.36 24.43 28.39
N SER A 43 21.65 25.37 29.29
CA SER A 43 21.71 26.81 29.11
C SER A 43 23.15 27.27 29.32
N LEU A 44 23.71 28.03 28.39
CA LEU A 44 24.93 28.82 28.55
C LEU A 44 24.64 30.17 27.85
N ASP A 45 24.63 31.31 28.52
CA ASP A 45 25.66 32.01 29.30
C ASP A 45 26.43 33.04 28.46
N ASN A 46 26.72 34.16 29.12
CA ASN A 46 27.01 35.50 28.66
C ASN A 46 28.35 35.69 27.94
N GLY A 47 28.43 36.79 27.19
CA GLY A 47 29.68 37.38 26.74
C GLY A 47 29.47 38.79 26.20
N GLU A 48 29.34 39.76 27.11
CA GLU A 48 29.53 41.19 26.81
C GLU A 48 31.03 41.48 26.72
N GLU A 49 31.54 41.93 25.58
CA GLU A 49 32.79 42.68 25.53
C GLU A 49 32.72 43.84 24.53
N ASN A 50 33.11 45.00 25.06
CA ASN A 50 33.42 46.25 24.39
C ASN A 50 34.37 46.07 23.20
N ASN A 51 34.19 46.85 22.13
CA ASN A 51 35.35 47.52 21.53
C ASN A 51 35.00 48.72 20.63
N ASP A 52 35.47 49.88 21.10
CA ASP A 52 36.08 51.02 20.41
C ASP A 52 35.66 51.40 18.98
N ASN A 53 35.04 52.58 18.96
CA ASN A 53 34.93 53.50 17.83
C ASN A 53 36.31 53.84 17.24
N ASN A 54 36.53 53.49 15.98
CA ASN A 54 37.59 54.07 15.17
C ASN A 54 37.03 54.51 13.81
N ASP A 55 36.60 55.77 13.75
CA ASP A 55 36.04 56.43 12.57
C ASP A 55 37.17 56.90 11.65
N GLY A 56 37.68 55.97 10.85
CA GLY A 56 38.67 56.20 9.81
C GLY A 56 38.00 56.40 8.45
N SER A 57 37.50 57.61 8.18
CA SER A 57 37.00 58.01 6.87
C SER A 57 38.13 58.01 5.84
N THR A 58 38.32 56.86 5.17
CA THR A 58 39.17 56.73 3.98
C THR A 58 38.28 56.89 2.75
N SER A 59 38.49 57.97 2.01
CA SER A 59 37.77 58.23 0.77
C SER A 59 38.02 57.08 -0.22
N PRO A 60 36.97 56.43 -0.77
CA PRO A 60 37.14 55.27 -1.62
C PRO A 60 37.86 55.67 -2.92
N THR A 61 39.02 55.09 -3.14
CA THR A 61 39.77 55.23 -4.40
C THR A 61 38.93 54.57 -5.52
N PRO A 62 38.68 55.25 -6.65
CA PRO A 62 37.84 54.70 -7.71
C PRO A 62 38.45 53.41 -8.27
N LEU A 63 37.70 52.30 -8.13
CA LEU A 63 38.10 51.00 -8.64
C LEU A 63 38.11 51.02 -10.17
N THR A 64 39.27 50.81 -10.76
CA THR A 64 39.39 50.67 -12.22
C THR A 64 39.06 49.23 -12.59
N VAL A 65 37.87 49.00 -13.16
CA VAL A 65 37.46 47.68 -13.65
C VAL A 65 38.28 47.32 -14.89
N ASN A 66 38.87 46.12 -14.91
CA ASN A 66 39.59 45.63 -16.09
C ASN A 66 38.61 45.48 -17.28
N GLY A 67 38.85 46.22 -18.37
CA GLY A 67 37.98 46.23 -19.55
C GLY A 67 37.72 44.83 -20.15
N ASN A 68 38.66 43.89 -19.98
CA ASN A 68 38.47 42.51 -20.41
C ASN A 68 37.35 41.79 -19.65
N ILE A 69 37.16 42.08 -18.36
CA ILE A 69 36.11 41.47 -17.53
C ILE A 69 34.73 41.99 -17.93
N SER A 70 34.61 43.30 -18.20
CA SER A 70 33.35 43.91 -18.65
C SER A 70 32.93 43.38 -20.04
N ALA A 71 33.88 43.29 -20.99
CA ALA A 71 33.60 42.70 -22.30
C ALA A 71 33.21 41.21 -22.20
N ALA A 72 33.84 40.45 -21.30
CA ALA A 72 33.48 39.05 -21.04
C ALA A 72 32.08 38.92 -20.41
N ALA A 73 31.75 39.75 -19.43
CA ALA A 73 30.45 39.79 -18.77
C ALA A 73 29.34 40.13 -19.78
N THR A 74 29.53 41.13 -20.62
CA THR A 74 28.58 41.52 -21.67
C THR A 74 28.28 40.34 -22.62
N ARG A 75 29.33 39.68 -23.14
CA ARG A 75 29.15 38.48 -23.99
C ARG A 75 28.41 37.36 -23.26
N TYR A 76 28.64 37.23 -21.95
CA TYR A 76 27.97 36.22 -21.13
C TYR A 76 26.49 36.54 -20.89
N THR A 77 26.14 37.80 -20.58
CA THR A 77 24.75 38.23 -20.38
C THR A 77 23.93 38.12 -21.67
N GLU A 78 24.53 38.42 -22.83
CA GLU A 78 23.94 38.20 -24.16
C GLU A 78 23.67 36.72 -24.41
N ARG A 79 24.66 35.85 -24.14
CA ARG A 79 24.51 34.40 -24.30
C ARG A 79 23.40 33.82 -23.41
N LYS A 80 23.24 34.34 -22.19
CA LYS A 80 22.19 33.95 -21.25
C LYS A 80 20.85 34.66 -21.49
N ARG A 81 20.78 35.55 -22.48
CA ARG A 81 19.55 36.28 -22.88
C ARG A 81 18.91 37.04 -21.71
N LEU A 82 19.73 37.69 -20.89
CA LEU A 82 19.22 38.54 -19.79
C LEU A 82 18.43 39.73 -20.36
N LYS A 83 17.41 40.18 -19.60
CA LYS A 83 16.62 41.38 -19.94
C LYS A 83 17.49 42.64 -19.87
N PRO A 84 17.14 43.73 -20.58
CA PRO A 84 17.90 44.98 -20.54
C PRO A 84 18.20 45.49 -19.12
N ASP A 85 17.20 45.49 -18.24
CA ASP A 85 17.36 45.95 -16.84
C ASP A 85 18.37 45.09 -16.06
N GLN A 86 18.38 43.78 -16.30
CA GLN A 86 19.33 42.86 -15.66
C GLN A 86 20.76 43.05 -16.19
N LYS A 87 20.93 43.47 -17.44
CA LYS A 87 22.26 43.80 -17.99
C LYS A 87 22.84 45.04 -17.31
N VAL A 88 22.01 46.08 -17.13
CA VAL A 88 22.40 47.30 -16.39
C VAL A 88 22.79 46.97 -14.95
N GLU A 89 22.08 46.06 -14.30
CA GLU A 89 22.42 45.60 -12.95
C GLU A 89 23.78 44.86 -12.92
N VAL A 90 24.07 43.99 -13.91
CA VAL A 90 25.38 43.32 -14.02
C VAL A 90 26.50 44.33 -14.24
N ASP A 91 26.31 45.32 -15.11
CA ASP A 91 27.31 46.36 -15.35
C ASP A 91 27.54 47.16 -14.06
N THR A 92 26.47 47.59 -13.38
CA THR A 92 26.54 48.27 -12.08
C THR A 92 27.32 47.44 -11.06
N PHE A 93 27.03 46.13 -10.97
CA PHE A 93 27.70 45.20 -10.09
C PHE A 93 29.20 45.07 -10.39
N LEU A 94 29.64 45.19 -11.64
CA LEU A 94 31.07 45.15 -11.97
C LEU A 94 31.83 46.37 -11.44
N TYR A 95 31.18 47.53 -11.38
CA TYR A 95 31.77 48.78 -10.90
C TYR A 95 31.68 48.97 -9.38
N ASP A 96 30.88 48.16 -8.67
CA ASP A 96 30.80 48.17 -7.22
C ASP A 96 32.10 47.68 -6.55
N SER A 97 32.35 48.16 -5.32
CA SER A 97 33.44 47.64 -4.49
C SER A 97 33.20 46.19 -4.08
N ALA A 98 34.28 45.47 -3.74
CA ALA A 98 34.18 44.06 -3.34
C ALA A 98 33.15 43.85 -2.21
N SER A 99 33.21 44.67 -1.17
CA SER A 99 32.27 44.62 -0.05
C SER A 99 30.82 44.91 -0.48
N VAL A 100 30.61 45.88 -1.37
CA VAL A 100 29.26 46.18 -1.90
C VAL A 100 28.71 45.00 -2.72
N ARG A 101 29.56 44.35 -3.51
CA ARG A 101 29.19 43.15 -4.27
C ARG A 101 28.81 41.98 -3.36
N GLU A 102 29.57 41.74 -2.31
CA GLU A 102 29.26 40.70 -1.30
C GLU A 102 27.91 40.95 -0.64
N VAL A 103 27.65 42.19 -0.22
CA VAL A 103 26.34 42.59 0.34
C VAL A 103 25.21 42.39 -0.68
N LYS A 104 25.40 42.80 -1.94
CA LYS A 104 24.39 42.58 -3.00
C LYS A 104 24.12 41.10 -3.25
N LEU A 105 25.15 40.25 -3.23
CA LEU A 105 24.99 38.80 -3.37
C LEU A 105 24.20 38.21 -2.20
N LEU A 106 24.50 38.61 -0.95
CA LEU A 106 23.76 38.17 0.24
C LEU A 106 22.29 38.60 0.16
N VAL A 107 22.02 39.87 -0.19
CA VAL A 107 20.65 40.38 -0.36
C VAL A 107 19.90 39.60 -1.44
N ASN A 108 20.52 39.36 -2.60
CA ASN A 108 19.90 38.59 -3.68
C ASN A 108 19.66 37.14 -3.26
N LEU A 109 20.57 36.52 -2.49
CA LEU A 109 20.36 35.19 -1.93
C LEU A 109 19.16 35.15 -0.97
N MET A 110 19.00 36.16 -0.12
CA MET A 110 17.83 36.28 0.76
C MET A 110 16.53 36.49 -0.02
N VAL A 111 16.56 37.29 -1.09
CA VAL A 111 15.39 37.46 -1.99
C VAL A 111 15.01 36.15 -2.66
N VAL A 112 16.00 35.39 -3.15
CA VAL A 112 15.76 34.05 -3.72
C VAL A 112 15.18 33.11 -2.67
N GLN A 113 15.72 33.11 -1.44
CA GLN A 113 15.18 32.32 -0.34
C GLN A 113 13.72 32.68 -0.04
N ASN A 114 13.39 33.97 0.06
CA ASN A 114 12.02 34.43 0.28
C ASN A 114 11.07 34.03 -0.86
N GLN A 115 11.56 34.05 -2.12
CA GLN A 115 10.79 33.59 -3.26
C GLN A 115 10.56 32.08 -3.22
N ILE A 116 11.56 31.30 -2.82
CA ILE A 116 11.43 29.85 -2.61
C ILE A 116 10.41 29.57 -1.50
N GLU A 117 10.49 30.25 -0.35
CA GLU A 117 9.53 30.11 0.74
C GLU A 117 8.10 30.48 0.30
N LYS A 118 7.96 31.54 -0.51
CA LYS A 118 6.67 31.91 -1.10
C LYS A 118 6.13 30.85 -2.06
N ILE A 119 6.99 30.24 -2.88
CA ILE A 119 6.59 29.15 -3.78
C ILE A 119 6.17 27.93 -2.96
N ILE A 120 6.95 27.55 -1.93
CA ILE A 120 6.64 26.42 -1.05
C ILE A 120 5.30 26.63 -0.35
N THR A 121 5.04 27.82 0.19
CA THR A 121 3.79 28.14 0.90
C THR A 121 2.58 28.27 -0.04
N ALA A 122 2.78 28.70 -1.29
CA ALA A 122 1.71 28.79 -2.28
C ALA A 122 1.42 27.46 -2.98
N THR A 123 2.31 26.47 -2.90
CA THR A 123 2.13 25.17 -3.54
C THR A 123 1.02 24.41 -2.82
N ALA A 124 -0.03 24.03 -3.58
CA ALA A 124 -1.12 23.25 -3.02
C ALA A 124 -0.58 21.93 -2.42
N PRO A 125 -1.12 21.47 -1.27
CA PRO A 125 -0.72 20.18 -0.71
C PRO A 125 -0.89 19.09 -1.77
N TRP A 126 0.14 18.27 -1.95
CA TRP A 126 0.10 17.19 -2.93
C TRP A 126 -1.08 16.24 -2.65
N GLN A 127 -1.72 15.75 -3.71
CA GLN A 127 -2.79 14.77 -3.64
C GLN A 127 -2.54 13.64 -4.64
N PRO A 128 -2.88 12.39 -4.32
CA PRO A 128 -2.82 11.29 -5.28
C PRO A 128 -3.61 11.61 -6.56
N SER A 129 -2.99 11.36 -7.72
CA SER A 129 -3.68 11.52 -9.00
C SER A 129 -4.82 10.49 -9.14
N PRO A 130 -5.87 10.77 -9.94
CA PRO A 130 -6.92 9.79 -10.23
C PRO A 130 -6.37 8.48 -10.83
N ASP A 131 -5.33 8.56 -11.64
CA ASP A 131 -4.68 7.41 -12.26
C ASP A 131 -3.90 6.58 -11.23
N LEU A 132 -3.19 7.23 -10.29
CA LEU A 132 -2.57 6.55 -9.16
C LEU A 132 -3.62 5.82 -8.31
N LEU A 133 -4.76 6.46 -8.01
CA LEU A 133 -5.85 5.83 -7.26
C LEU A 133 -6.42 4.61 -8.00
N LYS A 134 -6.58 4.68 -9.32
CA LYS A 134 -7.02 3.55 -10.16
C LYS A 134 -6.01 2.40 -10.12
N ASN A 135 -4.72 2.69 -10.21
CA ASN A 135 -3.66 1.67 -10.09
C ASN A 135 -3.66 1.02 -8.69
N ILE A 136 -3.78 1.81 -7.63
CA ILE A 136 -3.93 1.31 -6.24
C ILE A 136 -5.12 0.36 -6.14
N GLN A 137 -6.28 0.70 -6.73
CA GLN A 137 -7.45 -0.18 -6.73
C GLN A 137 -7.22 -1.50 -7.48
N ASN A 138 -6.48 -1.48 -8.59
CA ASN A 138 -6.14 -2.68 -9.35
C ASN A 138 -5.22 -3.60 -8.55
N TYR A 139 -4.14 -3.06 -7.98
CA TYR A 139 -3.22 -3.84 -7.15
C TYR A 139 -3.88 -4.32 -5.85
N ALA A 140 -4.77 -3.53 -5.24
CA ALA A 140 -5.54 -3.99 -4.08
C ALA A 140 -6.36 -5.24 -4.41
N ALA A 141 -6.98 -5.32 -5.59
CA ALA A 141 -7.68 -6.54 -6.00
C ALA A 141 -6.70 -7.70 -6.23
N ALA A 142 -5.61 -7.48 -6.96
CA ALA A 142 -4.61 -8.51 -7.26
C ALA A 142 -3.96 -9.09 -6.00
N VAL A 143 -3.62 -8.24 -5.02
CA VAL A 143 -3.08 -8.65 -3.73
C VAL A 143 -4.08 -9.52 -2.97
N LEU A 144 -5.36 -9.11 -2.91
CA LEU A 144 -6.40 -9.90 -2.23
C LEU A 144 -6.69 -11.24 -2.95
N LEU A 145 -6.52 -11.29 -4.27
CA LEU A 145 -6.75 -12.49 -5.07
C LEU A 145 -5.55 -13.44 -5.13
N SER A 146 -4.36 -12.95 -4.79
CA SER A 146 -3.13 -13.74 -4.79
C SER A 146 -3.24 -14.98 -3.90
N SER A 147 -2.76 -16.12 -4.43
CA SER A 147 -2.64 -17.35 -3.65
C SER A 147 -1.52 -17.31 -2.62
N LYS A 148 -0.65 -16.30 -2.65
CA LYS A 148 0.54 -16.21 -1.78
C LYS A 148 0.32 -15.34 -0.54
N ILE A 149 -0.66 -14.42 -0.54
CA ILE A 149 -0.89 -13.53 0.62
C ILE A 149 -1.22 -14.29 1.90
N ARG A 150 -0.56 -13.88 3.00
CA ARG A 150 -0.68 -14.51 4.32
C ARG A 150 -1.96 -14.16 5.05
N THR A 151 -2.35 -12.90 5.00
CA THR A 151 -3.52 -12.33 5.67
C THR A 151 -4.22 -11.35 4.74
N TYR A 152 -5.51 -11.14 4.93
CA TYR A 152 -6.38 -10.16 4.28
C TYR A 152 -6.49 -8.88 5.13
N LYS A 153 -6.11 -8.93 6.40
CA LYS A 153 -6.06 -7.78 7.32
C LYS A 153 -4.62 -7.44 7.73
N GLY A 154 -4.48 -6.24 8.30
CA GLY A 154 -3.22 -5.73 8.86
C GLY A 154 -2.35 -4.99 7.86
N ALA A 155 -1.10 -4.73 8.27
CA ALA A 155 -0.13 -3.99 7.48
C ALA A 155 0.39 -4.78 6.27
N GLY A 156 0.41 -6.12 6.33
CA GLY A 156 1.00 -6.98 5.28
C GLY A 156 0.52 -6.65 3.86
N PRO A 157 -0.79 -6.74 3.57
CA PRO A 157 -1.33 -6.37 2.25
C PRO A 157 -1.05 -4.91 1.85
N THR A 158 -1.03 -3.99 2.82
CA THR A 158 -0.73 -2.58 2.55
C THR A 158 0.72 -2.41 2.13
N ASN A 159 1.66 -3.04 2.84
CA ASN A 159 3.08 -2.98 2.55
C ASN A 159 3.39 -3.55 1.16
N ILE A 160 2.75 -4.67 0.77
CA ILE A 160 2.90 -5.23 -0.58
C ILE A 160 2.49 -4.21 -1.65
N ILE A 161 1.34 -3.54 -1.50
CA ILE A 161 0.92 -2.49 -2.45
C ILE A 161 1.94 -1.34 -2.47
N ILE A 162 2.41 -0.89 -1.31
CA ILE A 162 3.38 0.20 -1.22
C ILE A 162 4.70 -0.15 -1.92
N GLU A 163 5.20 -1.38 -1.76
CA GLU A 163 6.41 -1.83 -2.46
C GLU A 163 6.21 -1.85 -3.99
N ILE A 164 5.06 -2.33 -4.47
CA ILE A 164 4.70 -2.26 -5.90
C ILE A 164 4.70 -0.79 -6.38
N LEU A 165 4.05 0.12 -5.64
CA LEU A 165 4.00 1.54 -6.01
C LEU A 165 5.39 2.18 -6.06
N LYS A 166 6.28 1.83 -5.13
CA LYS A 166 7.68 2.30 -5.12
C LYS A 166 8.47 1.77 -6.32
N GLN A 167 8.26 0.51 -6.69
CA GLN A 167 8.94 -0.14 -7.81
C GLN A 167 8.54 0.48 -9.16
N HIS A 168 7.24 0.67 -9.40
CA HIS A 168 6.75 1.20 -10.66
C HIS A 168 6.78 2.72 -10.77
N ARG A 169 6.91 3.42 -9.63
CA ARG A 169 6.95 4.88 -9.48
C ARG A 169 5.77 5.68 -10.02
N PHE A 170 4.89 5.12 -10.87
CA PHE A 170 3.67 5.75 -11.42
C PHE A 170 3.74 7.29 -11.46
N ASP A 171 2.77 7.99 -10.85
CA ASP A 171 2.75 9.45 -10.72
C ASP A 171 3.27 9.92 -9.34
N LEU A 172 4.13 9.13 -8.69
CA LEU A 172 4.67 9.50 -7.39
C LEU A 172 5.80 10.55 -7.55
N PRO A 173 5.73 11.69 -6.85
CA PRO A 173 6.84 12.65 -6.82
C PRO A 173 8.14 12.00 -6.35
N ALA A 174 9.26 12.43 -6.92
CA ALA A 174 10.57 11.98 -6.48
C ALA A 174 10.78 12.34 -4.99
N GLY A 175 11.16 11.33 -4.19
CA GLY A 175 11.43 11.52 -2.77
C GLY A 175 10.19 11.74 -1.90
N ILE A 176 8.97 11.44 -2.39
CA ILE A 176 7.74 11.54 -1.59
C ILE A 176 7.82 10.73 -0.28
N GLU A 177 8.61 9.65 -0.25
CA GLU A 177 8.84 8.82 0.93
C GLU A 177 9.53 9.56 2.08
N HIS A 178 10.25 10.64 1.77
CA HIS A 178 10.89 11.52 2.76
C HIS A 178 9.94 12.58 3.32
N ASN A 179 8.73 12.70 2.76
CA ASN A 179 7.67 13.56 3.27
C ASN A 179 6.57 12.69 3.92
N PRO A 180 6.59 12.53 5.26
CA PRO A 180 5.65 11.64 5.94
C PRO A 180 4.19 12.04 5.74
N ALA A 181 3.91 13.34 5.62
CA ALA A 181 2.55 13.83 5.46
C ALA A 181 1.98 13.41 4.10
N ASP A 182 2.72 13.60 3.01
CA ASP A 182 2.26 13.22 1.68
C ASP A 182 2.30 11.70 1.46
N PHE A 183 3.32 11.01 1.96
CA PHE A 183 3.38 9.55 1.87
C PHE A 183 2.27 8.87 2.68
N SER A 184 1.85 9.45 3.81
CA SER A 184 0.69 8.95 4.56
C SER A 184 -0.61 8.97 3.76
N LYS A 185 -0.77 9.89 2.80
CA LYS A 185 -1.92 9.91 1.89
C LYS A 185 -1.90 8.72 0.94
N VAL A 186 -0.73 8.31 0.45
CA VAL A 186 -0.56 7.11 -0.38
C VAL A 186 -0.91 5.85 0.41
N ILE A 187 -0.39 5.74 1.64
CA ILE A 187 -0.70 4.63 2.55
C ILE A 187 -2.21 4.58 2.85
N GLY A 188 -2.82 5.73 3.16
CA GLY A 188 -4.26 5.85 3.41
C GLY A 188 -5.08 5.39 2.20
N ALA A 189 -4.72 5.80 0.99
CA ALA A 189 -5.38 5.38 -0.24
C ALA A 189 -5.28 3.85 -0.46
N ALA A 190 -4.13 3.24 -0.19
CA ALA A 190 -3.95 1.79 -0.28
C ALA A 190 -4.81 1.03 0.75
N GLN A 191 -4.83 1.49 2.00
CA GLN A 191 -5.66 0.91 3.07
C GLN A 191 -7.16 1.02 2.77
N GLU A 192 -7.59 2.17 2.24
CA GLU A 192 -8.97 2.40 1.83
C GLU A 192 -9.33 1.45 0.68
N ALA A 193 -8.50 1.36 -0.36
CA ALA A 193 -8.74 0.48 -1.51
C ALA A 193 -8.88 -1.00 -1.08
N LEU A 194 -8.00 -1.49 -0.19
CA LEU A 194 -8.10 -2.83 0.40
C LEU A 194 -9.42 -3.04 1.16
N THR A 195 -9.86 -2.02 1.91
CA THR A 195 -11.12 -2.07 2.65
C THR A 195 -12.34 -2.10 1.72
N GLN A 196 -12.34 -1.26 0.69
CA GLN A 196 -13.42 -1.22 -0.31
C GLN A 196 -13.49 -2.52 -1.12
N LYS A 197 -12.34 -3.07 -1.56
CA LYS A 197 -12.30 -4.35 -2.30
C LYS A 197 -12.80 -5.52 -1.44
N ARG A 198 -12.37 -5.61 -0.18
CA ARG A 198 -12.92 -6.60 0.76
C ARG A 198 -14.44 -6.45 0.93
N SER A 199 -14.94 -5.24 1.11
CA SER A 199 -16.38 -4.99 1.19
C SER A 199 -17.11 -5.46 -0.08
N LYS A 200 -16.59 -5.13 -1.27
CA LYS A 200 -17.11 -5.60 -2.57
C LYS A 200 -17.11 -7.13 -2.66
N PHE A 201 -15.99 -7.79 -2.36
CA PHE A 201 -15.85 -9.25 -2.41
C PHE A 201 -16.85 -9.95 -1.51
N LYS A 202 -17.02 -9.48 -0.27
CA LYS A 202 -18.01 -10.03 0.66
C LYS A 202 -19.44 -9.88 0.10
N LYS A 203 -19.79 -8.73 -0.48
CA LYS A 203 -21.10 -8.52 -1.12
C LYS A 203 -21.33 -9.46 -2.30
N LEU A 204 -20.31 -9.69 -3.14
CA LEU A 204 -20.38 -10.64 -4.25
C LEU A 204 -20.59 -12.08 -3.78
N ILE A 205 -19.92 -12.50 -2.70
CA ILE A 205 -20.16 -13.82 -2.09
C ILE A 205 -21.60 -13.94 -1.61
N ILE A 206 -22.12 -12.92 -0.90
CA ILE A 206 -23.52 -12.90 -0.45
C ILE A 206 -24.47 -13.04 -1.63
N HIS A 207 -24.20 -12.31 -2.71
CA HIS A 207 -25.02 -12.36 -3.92
C HIS A 207 -24.99 -13.74 -4.57
N SER A 208 -23.83 -14.39 -4.63
CA SER A 208 -23.67 -15.74 -5.20
C SER A 208 -24.41 -16.84 -4.46
N LEU A 209 -24.82 -16.59 -3.22
CA LEU A 209 -25.50 -17.56 -2.36
C LEU A 209 -27.02 -17.36 -2.30
N LYS A 210 -27.53 -16.20 -2.72
CA LYS A 210 -28.97 -15.91 -2.68
C LYS A 210 -29.64 -16.44 -3.95
N PRO A 211 -30.74 -17.21 -3.85
CA PRO A 211 -31.58 -17.45 -5.02
C PRO A 211 -32.12 -16.11 -5.53
N HIS A 212 -31.98 -15.81 -6.83
CA HIS A 212 -32.56 -14.62 -7.45
C HIS A 212 -34.09 -14.74 -7.46
N ASN A 213 -34.73 -14.38 -6.35
CA ASN A 213 -36.17 -14.29 -6.29
C ASN A 213 -36.61 -12.86 -6.62
N HIS A 214 -37.46 -12.72 -7.64
CA HIS A 214 -38.72 -12.02 -7.45
C HIS A 214 -39.78 -12.65 -8.36
N LYS A 215 -40.66 -13.48 -7.75
CA LYS A 215 -41.99 -13.90 -8.23
C LYS A 215 -42.07 -15.06 -9.25
N SER A 216 -41.73 -16.28 -8.82
CA SER A 216 -42.41 -17.48 -9.34
C SER A 216 -42.14 -18.65 -8.40
N VAL A 217 -43.06 -18.85 -7.47
CA VAL A 217 -43.07 -19.91 -6.47
C VAL A 217 -43.16 -21.28 -7.18
N GLU A 218 -42.44 -22.25 -6.63
CA GLU A 218 -42.47 -23.70 -6.90
C GLU A 218 -41.59 -24.31 -8.01
N ASN A 219 -41.07 -23.58 -9.00
CA ASN A 219 -40.15 -24.17 -10.00
C ASN A 219 -38.87 -23.35 -10.28
N ALA A 220 -38.55 -22.36 -9.45
CA ALA A 220 -37.25 -21.66 -9.48
C ALA A 220 -36.16 -22.62 -8.98
N ALA A 221 -35.73 -23.50 -9.87
CA ALA A 221 -34.62 -24.41 -9.70
C ALA A 221 -33.36 -23.66 -9.27
N LYS A 222 -32.34 -24.41 -8.84
CA LYS A 222 -30.94 -23.99 -8.54
C LYS A 222 -30.23 -23.11 -9.60
N ALA A 223 -30.94 -22.61 -10.61
CA ALA A 223 -30.46 -21.94 -11.82
C ALA A 223 -29.74 -20.60 -11.58
N ASP A 224 -29.93 -19.95 -10.43
CA ASP A 224 -29.36 -18.62 -10.19
C ASP A 224 -28.21 -18.58 -9.19
N GLN A 225 -27.75 -19.74 -8.70
CA GLN A 225 -26.53 -19.77 -7.91
C GLN A 225 -25.31 -19.63 -8.83
N LEU A 226 -24.51 -18.57 -8.61
CA LEU A 226 -23.29 -18.39 -9.37
C LEU A 226 -22.31 -19.54 -9.07
N ASN A 227 -21.86 -20.20 -10.14
CA ASN A 227 -20.75 -21.14 -10.03
C ASN A 227 -19.47 -20.38 -9.66
N ILE A 228 -18.43 -21.09 -9.22
CA ILE A 228 -17.20 -20.44 -8.75
C ILE A 228 -16.50 -19.63 -9.84
N PHE A 229 -16.54 -20.07 -11.10
CA PHE A 229 -15.96 -19.34 -12.22
C PHE A 229 -16.66 -18.01 -12.47
N GLN A 230 -17.99 -18.01 -12.51
CA GLN A 230 -18.81 -16.80 -12.64
C GLN A 230 -18.56 -15.84 -11.48
N LEU A 231 -18.53 -16.35 -10.24
CA LEU A 231 -18.22 -15.54 -9.07
C LEU A 231 -16.82 -14.93 -9.16
N THR A 232 -15.81 -15.71 -9.54
CA THR A 232 -14.45 -15.21 -9.71
C THR A 232 -14.35 -14.19 -10.84
N THR A 233 -15.12 -14.36 -11.92
CA THR A 233 -15.22 -13.37 -13.01
C THR A 233 -15.69 -12.02 -12.46
N LEU A 234 -16.68 -12.00 -11.56
CA LEU A 234 -17.14 -10.76 -10.91
C LEU A 234 -16.10 -10.15 -9.94
N PHE A 235 -15.19 -10.95 -9.38
CA PHE A 235 -14.11 -10.46 -8.52
C PHE A 235 -13.04 -9.73 -9.33
N VAL A 236 -12.70 -10.27 -10.51
CA VAL A 236 -11.71 -9.67 -11.42
C VAL A 236 -12.29 -8.59 -12.33
N ASP A 237 -13.61 -8.44 -12.37
CA ASP A 237 -14.27 -7.41 -13.16
C ASP A 237 -13.76 -6.00 -12.83
N GLY A 238 -13.36 -5.28 -13.89
CA GLY A 238 -12.75 -3.97 -13.84
C GLY A 238 -11.31 -3.95 -13.30
N THR A 239 -10.62 -5.09 -13.24
CA THR A 239 -9.20 -5.19 -12.88
C THR A 239 -8.38 -5.76 -14.04
N ARG A 240 -7.06 -5.85 -13.86
CA ARG A 240 -6.15 -6.51 -14.81
C ARG A 240 -5.96 -8.00 -14.53
N CYS A 241 -6.59 -8.55 -13.49
CA CYS A 241 -6.43 -9.96 -13.13
C CYS A 241 -7.23 -10.85 -14.09
N SER A 242 -6.69 -12.03 -14.39
CA SER A 242 -7.43 -13.09 -15.09
C SER A 242 -8.03 -14.11 -14.13
N VAL A 243 -9.11 -14.77 -14.54
CA VAL A 243 -9.63 -15.95 -13.82
C VAL A 243 -8.74 -17.15 -14.07
N ASN A 244 -8.21 -17.77 -13.02
CA ASN A 244 -7.42 -19.00 -13.07
C ASN A 244 -7.69 -19.89 -11.86
N VAL A 245 -7.14 -21.11 -11.84
CA VAL A 245 -7.37 -22.09 -10.77
C VAL A 245 -6.98 -21.55 -9.37
N PRO A 246 -5.80 -20.95 -9.16
CA PRO A 246 -5.44 -20.36 -7.86
C PRO A 246 -6.43 -19.29 -7.37
N VAL A 247 -6.87 -18.38 -8.25
CA VAL A 247 -7.82 -17.31 -7.90
C VAL A 247 -9.19 -17.92 -7.58
N CYS A 248 -9.68 -18.89 -8.36
CA CYS A 248 -10.93 -19.60 -8.05
C CYS A 248 -10.86 -20.31 -6.70
N ALA A 249 -9.75 -20.99 -6.39
CA ALA A 249 -9.59 -21.67 -5.11
C ALA A 249 -9.59 -20.70 -3.92
N ARG A 250 -9.05 -19.48 -4.11
CA ARG A 250 -9.11 -18.42 -3.10
C ARG A 250 -10.54 -17.93 -2.87
N VAL A 251 -11.28 -17.67 -3.94
CA VAL A 251 -12.70 -17.29 -3.84
C VAL A 251 -13.52 -18.41 -3.20
N ALA A 252 -13.24 -19.68 -3.51
CA ALA A 252 -13.91 -20.83 -2.91
C ALA A 252 -13.65 -20.91 -1.39
N LEU A 253 -12.42 -20.65 -0.92
CA LEU A 253 -12.13 -20.53 0.51
C LEU A 253 -12.98 -19.43 1.16
N MET A 254 -13.03 -18.23 0.56
CA MET A 254 -13.83 -17.13 1.09
C MET A 254 -15.32 -17.49 1.18
N ARG A 255 -15.87 -18.14 0.13
CA ARG A 255 -17.26 -18.59 0.12
C ARG A 255 -17.53 -19.65 1.18
N LYS A 256 -16.64 -20.64 1.33
CA LYS A 256 -16.70 -21.66 2.38
C LYS A 256 -16.73 -21.05 3.78
N VAL A 257 -15.83 -20.08 4.05
CA VAL A 257 -15.79 -19.41 5.36
C VAL A 257 -17.07 -18.62 5.61
N TYR A 258 -17.61 -17.93 4.59
CA TYR A 258 -18.82 -17.15 4.72
C TYR A 258 -20.04 -18.03 5.05
N LEU A 259 -20.14 -19.22 4.45
CA LEU A 259 -21.21 -20.18 4.73
C LEU A 259 -21.18 -20.68 6.18
N LYS A 260 -19.97 -20.87 6.75
CA LYS A 260 -19.81 -21.33 8.14
C LYS A 260 -20.09 -20.20 9.14
N GLU A 261 -19.57 -19.00 8.89
CA GLU A 261 -19.69 -17.90 9.85
C GLU A 261 -19.88 -16.54 9.13
N PRO A 262 -21.14 -16.22 8.74
CA PRO A 262 -21.44 -14.93 8.18
C PRO A 262 -21.40 -13.86 9.27
N GLY A 263 -20.59 -12.81 9.11
CA GLY A 263 -20.55 -11.77 10.14
C GLY A 263 -19.42 -10.76 10.01
N GLN A 264 -19.26 -9.92 11.03
CA GLN A 264 -18.20 -8.90 11.07
C GLN A 264 -16.81 -9.53 11.17
N LYS A 265 -16.70 -10.69 11.81
CA LYS A 265 -15.46 -11.47 11.95
C LYS A 265 -15.05 -12.25 10.71
N PHE A 266 -15.84 -12.17 9.64
CA PHE A 266 -15.62 -12.94 8.41
C PHE A 266 -14.16 -12.92 7.94
N TRP A 267 -13.54 -11.73 7.83
CA TRP A 267 -12.16 -11.61 7.36
C TRP A 267 -11.13 -12.16 8.35
N ASP A 268 -11.38 -12.04 9.65
CA ASP A 268 -10.52 -12.63 10.68
C ASP A 268 -10.52 -14.17 10.57
N ILE A 269 -11.69 -14.76 10.32
CA ILE A 269 -11.84 -16.21 10.17
C ILE A 269 -11.22 -16.70 8.86
N VAL A 270 -11.29 -15.91 7.78
CA VAL A 270 -10.55 -16.21 6.54
C VAL A 270 -9.05 -16.27 6.83
N ASP A 271 -8.51 -15.29 7.57
CA ASP A 271 -7.10 -15.24 7.96
C ASP A 271 -6.71 -16.43 8.84
N GLU A 272 -7.53 -16.79 9.82
CA GLU A 272 -7.33 -17.99 10.63
C GLU A 272 -7.29 -19.27 9.79
N ASN A 273 -8.18 -19.40 8.80
CA ASN A 273 -8.18 -20.56 7.90
C ASN A 273 -6.91 -20.61 7.05
N LEU A 274 -6.42 -19.46 6.57
CA LEU A 274 -5.14 -19.40 5.86
C LEU A 274 -3.97 -19.83 6.75
N VAL A 275 -3.94 -19.39 8.00
CA VAL A 275 -2.92 -19.81 8.98
C VAL A 275 -3.02 -21.33 9.23
N LYS A 276 -4.23 -21.87 9.41
CA LYS A 276 -4.46 -23.31 9.58
C LYS A 276 -3.97 -24.12 8.38
N ILE A 277 -4.26 -23.68 7.15
CA ILE A 277 -3.80 -24.34 5.92
C ILE A 277 -2.26 -24.38 5.89
N ARG A 278 -1.59 -23.26 6.15
CA ARG A 278 -0.11 -23.20 6.14
C ARG A 278 0.54 -24.02 7.24
N LYS A 279 -0.01 -23.95 8.45
CA LYS A 279 0.46 -24.73 9.60
C LYS A 279 0.37 -26.23 9.29
N ARG A 280 -0.76 -26.67 8.71
CA ARG A 280 -0.95 -28.08 8.30
C ARG A 280 -0.02 -28.50 7.16
N ALA A 281 0.28 -27.58 6.24
CA ALA A 281 1.20 -27.84 5.14
C ALA A 281 2.68 -27.80 5.54
N GLY A 282 3.02 -27.38 6.78
CA GLY A 282 4.41 -27.18 7.19
C GLY A 282 5.16 -26.14 6.35
N GLY A 283 4.43 -25.22 5.71
CA GLY A 283 5.00 -24.26 4.74
C GLY A 283 5.29 -24.83 3.35
N ASP A 284 5.06 -26.12 3.07
CA ASP A 284 5.25 -26.70 1.74
C ASP A 284 4.21 -26.15 0.74
N SER A 285 4.70 -25.44 -0.27
CA SER A 285 3.89 -24.86 -1.35
C SER A 285 3.01 -25.91 -2.05
N LYS A 286 3.53 -27.14 -2.28
CA LYS A 286 2.76 -28.20 -2.94
C LYS A 286 1.56 -28.66 -2.10
N GLN A 287 1.74 -28.75 -0.79
CA GLN A 287 0.65 -29.11 0.14
C GLN A 287 -0.38 -27.99 0.27
N ILE A 288 0.06 -26.73 0.26
CA ILE A 288 -0.83 -25.57 0.25
C ILE A 288 -1.71 -25.60 -1.02
N ILE A 289 -1.10 -25.80 -2.20
CA ILE A 289 -1.82 -25.91 -3.48
C ILE A 289 -2.82 -27.07 -3.43
N ARG A 290 -2.42 -28.23 -2.89
CA ARG A 290 -3.32 -29.39 -2.72
C ARG A 290 -4.52 -29.08 -1.83
N ALA A 291 -4.31 -28.37 -0.72
CA ALA A 291 -5.39 -27.96 0.18
C ALA A 291 -6.38 -27.01 -0.52
N PHE A 292 -5.88 -26.05 -1.29
CA PHE A 292 -6.72 -25.13 -2.07
C PHE A 292 -7.50 -25.84 -3.18
N ARG A 293 -6.88 -26.79 -3.90
CA ARG A 293 -7.58 -27.63 -4.88
C ARG A 293 -8.70 -28.44 -4.25
N HIS A 294 -8.48 -28.98 -3.04
CA HIS A 294 -9.53 -29.70 -2.32
C HIS A 294 -10.71 -28.79 -1.96
N ILE A 295 -10.44 -27.57 -1.48
CA ILE A 295 -11.48 -26.56 -1.18
C ILE A 295 -12.25 -26.19 -2.46
N LEU A 296 -11.55 -25.96 -3.57
CA LEU A 296 -12.18 -25.66 -4.86
C LEU A 296 -13.08 -26.80 -5.34
N ASN A 297 -12.61 -28.05 -5.26
CA ASN A 297 -13.40 -29.22 -5.64
C ASN A 297 -14.67 -29.37 -4.77
N ALA A 298 -14.56 -29.17 -3.46
CA ALA A 298 -15.71 -29.22 -2.54
C ALA A 298 -16.75 -28.14 -2.87
N ASP A 299 -16.26 -26.94 -3.20
CA ASP A 299 -17.09 -25.80 -3.58
C ASP A 299 -17.79 -26.04 -4.94
N GLN A 300 -17.07 -26.57 -5.93
CA GLN A 300 -17.64 -26.99 -7.22
C GLN A 300 -18.75 -28.02 -7.04
N ASN A 301 -18.53 -29.04 -6.21
CA ASN A 301 -19.53 -30.08 -5.96
C ASN A 301 -20.78 -29.55 -5.24
N SER A 302 -20.64 -28.48 -4.46
CA SER A 302 -21.74 -27.89 -3.67
C SER A 302 -22.58 -26.88 -4.46
N HIS A 303 -21.97 -26.19 -5.43
CA HIS A 303 -22.54 -24.96 -5.99
C HIS A 303 -22.51 -24.87 -7.53
N GLY A 304 -22.24 -25.96 -8.25
CA GLY A 304 -22.30 -25.87 -9.71
C GLY A 304 -22.18 -27.18 -10.49
N VAL A 305 -22.49 -27.05 -11.78
CA VAL A 305 -22.12 -28.01 -12.83
C VAL A 305 -20.75 -27.58 -13.37
N LYS A 306 -19.84 -28.53 -13.63
CA LYS A 306 -18.53 -28.23 -14.23
C LYS A 306 -18.67 -27.99 -15.74
N ASP A 307 -19.22 -26.85 -16.12
CA ASP A 307 -19.46 -26.45 -17.51
C ASP A 307 -18.38 -25.51 -18.08
N TYR A 308 -17.31 -25.25 -17.34
CA TYR A 308 -16.19 -24.39 -17.74
C TYR A 308 -14.85 -25.13 -17.66
N ALA A 309 -13.92 -24.76 -18.52
CA ALA A 309 -12.53 -25.18 -18.47
C ALA A 309 -11.69 -24.07 -17.85
N LEU A 310 -10.93 -24.38 -16.80
CA LEU A 310 -9.90 -23.48 -16.26
C LEU A 310 -8.56 -23.90 -16.83
N ASP A 311 -7.78 -22.93 -17.29
CA ASP A 311 -6.36 -23.15 -17.56
C ASP A 311 -5.62 -23.27 -16.22
N ASP A 312 -4.98 -24.42 -16.00
CA ASP A 312 -4.21 -24.72 -14.78
C ASP A 312 -2.78 -24.15 -14.86
N GLU A 313 -2.33 -23.72 -16.05
CA GLU A 313 -0.90 -23.39 -16.30
C GLU A 313 -0.62 -21.89 -16.51
N THR A 314 -1.59 -21.08 -16.90
CA THR A 314 -1.34 -19.65 -17.17
C THR A 314 -1.66 -18.76 -15.98
N VAL A 315 -0.65 -18.43 -15.18
CA VAL A 315 -0.71 -17.25 -14.32
C VAL A 315 -0.54 -16.02 -15.21
N ASP A 316 -1.52 -15.12 -15.20
CA ASP A 316 -1.45 -13.86 -15.93
C ASP A 316 -0.24 -13.04 -15.44
N GLY A 317 0.45 -12.38 -16.37
CA GLY A 317 1.71 -11.68 -16.10
C GLY A 317 1.57 -10.60 -15.01
N PHE A 318 0.40 -9.96 -14.94
CA PHE A 318 0.11 -8.99 -13.89
C PHE A 318 -0.02 -9.63 -12.50
N GLN A 319 -0.66 -10.80 -12.40
CA GLN A 319 -0.73 -11.51 -11.13
C GLN A 319 0.64 -12.06 -10.70
N GLN A 320 1.46 -12.50 -11.67
CA GLN A 320 2.82 -12.96 -11.41
C GLN A 320 3.69 -11.84 -10.82
N GLU A 321 3.62 -10.62 -11.37
CA GLU A 321 4.32 -9.44 -10.83
C GLU A 321 3.99 -9.20 -9.35
N VAL A 322 2.70 -9.27 -9.00
CA VAL A 322 2.25 -9.12 -7.61
C VAL A 322 2.77 -10.26 -6.72
N ASP A 323 2.71 -11.47 -7.22
CA ASP A 323 3.18 -12.67 -6.52
C ASP A 323 4.69 -12.66 -6.28
N ASP A 324 5.48 -12.07 -7.19
CA ASP A 324 6.93 -11.91 -7.05
C ASP A 324 7.27 -10.91 -5.93
N VAL A 325 6.55 -9.78 -5.85
CA VAL A 325 6.71 -8.81 -4.76
C VAL A 325 6.29 -9.39 -3.42
N ILE A 326 5.27 -10.26 -3.40
CA ILE A 326 4.89 -11.00 -2.19
C ILE A 326 6.04 -11.91 -1.77
N ASP A 327 6.60 -12.70 -2.67
CA ASP A 327 7.70 -13.62 -2.33
C ASP A 327 8.94 -12.88 -1.82
N ALA A 328 9.29 -11.75 -2.43
CA ALA A 328 10.38 -10.89 -1.94
C ALA A 328 10.13 -10.40 -0.51
N ASN A 329 8.94 -9.86 -0.23
CA ASN A 329 8.56 -9.43 1.13
C ASN A 329 8.59 -10.59 2.15
N LEU A 330 8.23 -11.79 1.72
CA LEU A 330 8.25 -12.97 2.57
C LEU A 330 9.68 -13.44 2.87
N ALA A 331 10.60 -13.32 1.90
CA ALA A 331 12.01 -13.62 2.08
C ALA A 331 12.66 -12.60 3.03
N ASP A 332 12.38 -11.31 2.86
CA ASP A 332 12.90 -10.25 3.72
C ASP A 332 12.43 -10.44 5.16
N ALA A 333 11.14 -10.69 5.38
CA ALA A 333 10.60 -10.94 6.71
C ALA A 333 11.21 -12.18 7.39
N ALA A 334 11.57 -13.21 6.62
CA ALA A 334 12.24 -14.40 7.13
C ALA A 334 13.71 -14.15 7.47
N SER A 335 14.38 -13.21 6.77
CA SER A 335 15.77 -12.84 7.06
C SER A 335 15.92 -12.00 8.34
N THR A 336 14.87 -11.28 8.72
CA THR A 336 14.86 -10.40 9.91
C THR A 336 14.42 -11.09 11.20
N ALA A 337 13.95 -12.34 11.14
CA ALA A 337 13.38 -13.08 12.27
C ALA A 337 14.38 -14.06 12.89
#